data_AF-A0A7X3R097-F1
#
_entry.id   AF-A0A7X3R097-F1
#
_cell.length_a   1.000
_cell.length_b   1.000
_cell.length_c   1.000
_cell.angle_alpha   90.00
_cell.angle_beta   90.00
_cell.angle_gamma   90.00
#
_symmetry.space_group_name_H-M   'P 1'
#
loop_
_entity.id
_entity.type
_entity.pdbx_description
1 polymer ?
#
loop_
_entity_poly.entity_id
_entity_poly.type
_entity_poly.pdbx_seq_one_letter_code
_entity_poly.pdbx_strand_id
1 'polypeptide(L)'
;MERNTLDQRLEEAGPPPEAAEGQDGQRGDQADGSPQDGEGQQQGAEQGQQPSNKGDQQGEGQQGEPGEGQPGEQGQQGSQSGGASGQGSVPTSEFADMLRNIANRKQEFLEELPEDTAGQVRRLQDYEFMDPEAQEKFNELVESLRQAMMNTFFKDLSEQIANMSPEDLERMKNMTRDLNQMLQDKMAGNEPDFDSFMQQYGDLFGDNPPQSLDELIAQMQQQMGQMQSLLGSLPGDMRQQLQDLLSDKIGDPELQQ
;
A
#
# COMPACT_ATOMS: atom_id res chain seq x y z
N MET A 1 10.29 -16.99 -6.24
CA MET A 1 11.23 -15.91 -5.90
C MET A 1 11.00 -15.59 -4.43
N GLU A 2 9.95 -14.85 -4.07
CA GLU A 2 9.66 -14.49 -2.67
C GLU A 2 9.68 -15.67 -1.66
N ARG A 3 8.96 -16.78 -1.91
CA ARG A 3 8.96 -17.94 -0.99
C ARG A 3 10.36 -18.47 -0.68
N ASN A 4 11.20 -18.58 -1.72
CA ASN A 4 12.58 -19.05 -1.57
C ASN A 4 13.43 -18.07 -0.73
N THR A 5 13.19 -16.77 -0.90
CA THR A 5 13.86 -15.73 -0.11
C THR A 5 13.42 -15.78 1.35
N LEU A 6 12.14 -16.04 1.62
CA LEU A 6 11.64 -16.25 2.99
C LEU A 6 12.28 -17.49 3.64
N ASP A 7 12.38 -18.60 2.90
CA ASP A 7 13.03 -19.83 3.39
C ASP A 7 14.49 -19.57 3.76
N GLN A 8 15.26 -18.89 2.90
CA GLN A 8 16.65 -18.53 3.20
C GLN A 8 16.78 -17.64 4.43
N ARG A 9 15.87 -16.68 4.63
CA ARG A 9 15.87 -15.80 5.81
C ARG A 9 15.55 -16.55 7.10
N LEU A 10 14.68 -17.56 7.03
CA LEU A 10 14.39 -18.45 8.16
C LEU A 10 15.58 -19.33 8.52
N GLU A 11 16.30 -19.84 7.52
CA GLU A 11 17.54 -20.60 7.73
C GLU A 11 18.65 -19.73 8.33
N GLU A 12 18.80 -18.48 7.85
CA GLU A 12 19.81 -17.52 8.34
C GLU A 12 19.52 -17.05 9.77
N ALA A 13 18.24 -16.91 10.14
CA ALA A 13 17.83 -16.59 11.51
C ALA A 13 18.08 -17.76 12.50
N GLY A 14 18.38 -18.96 12.00
CA GLY A 14 18.64 -20.14 12.82
C GLY A 14 17.40 -20.67 13.56
N PRO A 15 17.53 -21.77 14.33
CA PRO A 15 16.44 -22.32 15.12
C PRO A 15 16.04 -21.40 16.27
N PRO A 16 14.77 -21.44 16.74
CA PRO A 16 14.33 -20.69 17.90
C PRO A 16 15.14 -21.04 19.14
N PRO A 17 15.33 -20.09 20.09
CA PRO A 17 16.22 -20.27 21.24
C PRO A 17 15.81 -21.35 22.26
N GLU A 18 14.77 -22.15 22.03
CA GLU A 18 14.37 -23.27 22.89
C GLU A 18 14.15 -24.56 22.10
N ALA A 19 15.25 -25.26 21.80
CA ALA A 19 15.29 -26.71 21.62
C ALA A 19 16.68 -27.29 21.97
N ALA A 20 17.50 -26.55 22.72
CA ALA A 20 18.69 -27.09 23.37
C ALA A 20 18.27 -27.70 24.73
N GLU A 21 17.37 -28.66 24.70
CA GLU A 21 17.01 -29.45 25.89
C GLU A 21 18.18 -30.35 26.30
N GLY A 22 18.82 -29.97 27.40
CA GLY A 22 19.41 -30.82 28.44
C GLY A 22 19.93 -32.20 28.04
N GLN A 23 21.19 -32.26 27.63
CA GLN A 23 22.01 -33.45 27.89
C GLN A 23 22.52 -33.39 29.34
N ASP A 24 21.66 -33.77 30.29
CA ASP A 24 22.10 -34.20 31.62
C ASP A 24 21.48 -35.57 31.90
N GLY A 25 22.22 -36.60 31.47
CA GLY A 25 21.96 -37.97 31.82
C GLY A 25 22.33 -38.25 33.27
N GLN A 26 21.53 -39.10 33.91
CA GLN A 26 21.75 -39.77 35.20
C GLN A 26 21.51 -38.95 36.47
N ARG A 27 20.30 -39.12 37.02
CA ARG A 27 20.14 -39.73 38.35
C ARG A 27 18.77 -40.39 38.47
N GLY A 28 18.75 -41.71 38.38
CA GLY A 28 17.68 -42.52 38.94
C GLY A 28 17.95 -42.78 40.41
N ASP A 29 16.94 -42.60 41.24
CA ASP A 29 16.50 -43.43 42.37
C ASP A 29 15.23 -42.74 42.94
N GLN A 30 14.02 -43.28 42.75
CA GLN A 30 13.27 -44.10 43.73
C GLN A 30 13.22 -43.47 45.14
N ALA A 31 12.10 -43.32 45.85
CA ALA A 31 10.69 -43.63 45.67
C ALA A 31 9.92 -42.98 46.85
N ASP A 32 8.59 -43.06 46.78
CA ASP A 32 7.64 -43.14 47.92
C ASP A 32 7.03 -41.84 48.49
N GLY A 33 5.69 -41.85 48.60
CA GLY A 33 4.94 -40.95 49.49
C GLY A 33 3.69 -40.30 48.89
N SER A 34 2.57 -41.02 48.95
CA SER A 34 1.17 -40.70 48.61
C SER A 34 0.59 -39.34 49.08
N PRO A 35 -0.59 -38.95 48.52
CA PRO A 35 -1.08 -37.56 48.45
C PRO A 35 -1.89 -37.14 49.67
N GLN A 36 -2.01 -35.82 49.86
CA GLN A 36 -2.92 -35.26 50.86
C GLN A 36 -3.71 -34.10 50.26
N ASP A 37 -5.00 -34.35 50.10
CA ASP A 37 -6.05 -33.40 49.77
C ASP A 37 -6.14 -32.28 50.81
N GLY A 38 -6.42 -31.06 50.35
CA GLY A 38 -6.65 -29.90 51.19
C GLY A 38 -7.31 -28.78 50.40
N GLU A 39 -8.61 -28.89 50.18
CA GLU A 39 -9.47 -27.78 49.78
C GLU A 39 -9.50 -26.72 50.89
N GLY A 40 -9.32 -25.44 50.52
CA GLY A 40 -9.32 -24.34 51.48
C GLY A 40 -9.30 -22.97 50.79
N GLN A 41 -10.51 -22.46 50.57
CA GLN A 41 -10.88 -21.15 50.06
C GLN A 41 -10.14 -19.91 50.61
N GLN A 42 -10.14 -18.88 49.74
CA GLN A 42 -10.53 -17.47 49.99
C GLN A 42 -9.47 -16.38 50.24
N GLN A 43 -9.68 -15.29 49.47
CA GLN A 43 -9.34 -13.87 49.72
C GLN A 43 -7.86 -13.49 49.56
N GLY A 44 -7.46 -12.33 49.06
CA GLY A 44 -8.14 -11.09 48.69
C GLY A 44 -7.10 -10.15 48.06
N ALA A 45 -7.59 -9.04 47.51
CA ALA A 45 -6.83 -8.05 46.73
C ALA A 45 -5.85 -7.20 47.56
N GLU A 46 -4.73 -6.78 46.94
CA GLU A 46 -3.94 -5.57 47.24
C GLU A 46 -3.11 -5.26 45.97
N GLN A 47 -3.37 -4.18 45.21
CA GLN A 47 -2.75 -2.84 45.36
C GLN A 47 -1.22 -2.93 45.58
N GLY A 48 -0.32 -2.28 44.84
CA GLY A 48 -0.35 -1.21 43.86
C GLY A 48 1.10 -0.70 43.71
N GLN A 49 1.30 0.29 42.81
CA GLN A 49 2.49 1.14 42.67
C GLN A 49 3.72 0.59 41.93
N GLN A 50 3.72 0.83 40.61
CA GLN A 50 4.92 1.18 39.86
C GLN A 50 5.32 2.63 40.17
N PRO A 51 6.60 2.93 40.47
CA PRO A 51 7.11 4.28 40.37
C PRO A 51 7.59 4.58 38.95
N SER A 52 7.10 5.70 38.41
CA SER A 52 7.59 6.36 37.21
C SER A 52 8.98 6.93 37.48
N ASN A 53 9.98 6.58 36.65
CA ASN A 53 11.27 7.27 36.69
C ASN A 53 11.36 8.24 35.50
N LYS A 54 11.17 9.52 35.82
CA LYS A 54 11.42 10.67 34.97
C LYS A 54 12.80 11.21 35.38
N GLY A 55 13.76 11.17 34.46
CA GLY A 55 15.12 11.65 34.68
C GLY A 55 15.59 12.41 33.45
N ASP A 56 15.49 13.74 33.53
CA ASP A 56 16.04 14.73 32.64
C ASP A 56 17.56 14.59 32.42
N GLN A 57 18.02 14.89 31.21
CA GLN A 57 19.32 15.56 31.00
C GLN A 57 19.36 16.32 29.67
N GLN A 58 19.24 17.64 29.80
CA GLN A 58 19.87 18.67 28.96
C GLN A 58 21.38 18.37 28.88
N GLY A 59 22.11 18.59 27.79
CA GLY A 59 22.34 19.85 27.07
C GLY A 59 23.86 20.11 27.06
N GLU A 60 24.35 20.75 25.99
CA GLU A 60 25.73 21.30 25.81
C GLU A 60 26.84 20.28 25.47
N GLY A 61 27.73 20.43 24.48
CA GLY A 61 28.12 21.57 23.65
C GLY A 61 29.54 22.07 24.01
N GLN A 62 30.60 21.61 23.32
CA GLN A 62 31.96 22.20 23.13
C GLN A 62 32.90 21.07 22.62
N GLN A 63 33.46 21.04 21.41
CA GLN A 63 34.51 21.86 20.73
C GLN A 63 35.91 21.86 21.39
N GLY A 64 36.92 21.51 20.56
CA GLY A 64 38.38 21.50 20.80
C GLY A 64 38.94 20.07 20.82
N GLU A 65 39.97 19.62 20.09
CA GLU A 65 41.02 20.19 19.23
C GLU A 65 41.63 19.00 18.43
N PRO A 66 42.25 19.19 17.24
CA PRO A 66 42.97 18.13 16.54
C PRO A 66 44.47 18.15 16.85
N GLY A 67 45.02 17.03 17.34
CA GLY A 67 46.45 16.86 17.61
C GLY A 67 47.07 15.77 16.73
N GLU A 68 48.00 16.18 15.88
CA GLU A 68 48.81 15.34 14.99
C GLU A 68 49.92 14.56 15.74
N GLY A 69 50.18 13.33 15.27
CA GLY A 69 51.55 12.82 15.02
C GLY A 69 52.35 12.18 16.16
N GLN A 70 52.48 10.84 16.13
CA GLN A 70 53.77 10.15 15.93
C GLN A 70 53.61 8.62 15.78
N PRO A 71 54.30 7.96 14.84
CA PRO A 71 54.39 6.51 14.74
C PRO A 71 55.64 5.98 15.47
N GLY A 72 55.54 4.84 16.15
CA GLY A 72 56.66 4.23 16.86
C GLY A 72 56.45 2.76 17.22
N GLU A 73 57.07 1.90 16.42
CA GLU A 73 57.75 0.63 16.77
C GLU A 73 57.07 -0.46 17.63
N GLN A 74 56.71 -1.54 16.91
CA GLN A 74 57.08 -2.96 17.11
C GLN A 74 57.43 -3.48 18.52
N GLY A 75 56.65 -4.47 18.95
CA GLY A 75 57.21 -5.79 19.28
C GLY A 75 57.18 -6.20 20.76
N GLN A 76 56.13 -6.94 21.18
CA GLN A 76 56.35 -8.09 22.06
C GLN A 76 55.20 -9.09 21.98
N GLN A 77 55.59 -10.34 21.81
CA GLN A 77 54.74 -11.51 21.64
C GLN A 77 54.57 -12.21 23.00
N GLY A 78 53.32 -12.57 23.34
CA GLY A 78 52.99 -13.69 24.22
C GLY A 78 52.94 -13.44 25.73
N SER A 79 51.73 -13.45 26.29
CA SER A 79 51.39 -14.35 27.41
C SER A 79 49.87 -14.44 27.58
N GLN A 80 49.41 -15.67 27.72
CA GLN A 80 48.02 -16.09 27.82
C GLN A 80 47.40 -15.78 29.19
N SER A 81 46.06 -15.74 29.17
CA SER A 81 45.14 -16.22 30.20
C SER A 81 44.66 -15.23 31.26
N GLY A 82 43.33 -15.05 31.27
CA GLY A 82 42.55 -14.92 32.49
C GLY A 82 41.91 -13.56 32.72
N GLY A 83 40.58 -13.49 32.63
CA GLY A 83 39.82 -12.38 33.21
C GLY A 83 38.53 -12.08 32.49
N ALA A 84 37.46 -12.75 32.91
CA ALA A 84 36.09 -12.48 32.49
C ALA A 84 35.67 -11.04 32.81
N SER A 85 34.91 -10.42 31.89
CA SER A 85 33.88 -9.42 32.17
C SER A 85 32.96 -9.37 30.96
N GLY A 86 31.94 -10.22 30.98
CA GLY A 86 30.85 -10.18 30.03
C GLY A 86 29.93 -9.00 30.35
N GLN A 87 29.74 -8.12 29.38
CA GLN A 87 28.56 -7.27 29.26
C GLN A 87 28.58 -6.67 27.84
N GLY A 88 27.59 -7.01 26.99
CA GLY A 88 27.35 -6.26 25.75
C GLY A 88 26.93 -7.03 24.50
N SER A 89 26.81 -8.36 24.50
CA SER A 89 26.58 -9.12 23.26
C SER A 89 25.16 -9.67 23.13
N VAL A 90 24.12 -8.84 23.17
CA VAL A 90 22.75 -9.29 22.80
C VAL A 90 21.93 -8.36 21.87
N PRO A 91 22.50 -7.63 20.89
CA PRO A 91 21.68 -7.03 19.83
C PRO A 91 21.36 -7.98 18.66
N THR A 92 22.04 -9.13 18.54
CA THR A 92 21.91 -10.01 17.36
C THR A 92 20.78 -11.04 17.48
N SER A 93 20.47 -11.52 18.68
CA SER A 93 19.46 -12.57 18.89
C SER A 93 18.02 -12.04 18.75
N GLU A 94 17.70 -10.91 19.40
CA GLU A 94 16.35 -10.32 19.33
C GLU A 94 15.98 -9.90 17.89
N PHE A 95 16.97 -9.42 17.13
CA PHE A 95 16.80 -9.08 15.72
C PHE A 95 16.54 -10.32 14.86
N ALA A 96 17.27 -11.42 15.08
CA ALA A 96 17.04 -12.68 14.37
C ALA A 96 15.64 -13.25 14.66
N ASP A 97 15.18 -13.19 15.90
CA ASP A 97 13.83 -13.63 16.27
C ASP A 97 12.74 -12.77 15.62
N MET A 98 12.94 -11.45 15.53
CA MET A 98 12.03 -10.55 14.81
C MET A 98 11.96 -10.88 13.31
N LEU A 99 13.11 -11.09 12.65
CA LEU A 99 13.16 -11.48 11.25
C LEU A 99 12.46 -12.82 11.00
N ARG A 100 12.66 -13.80 11.88
CA ARG A 100 11.98 -15.10 11.80
C ARG A 100 10.46 -14.94 11.89
N ASN A 101 9.99 -14.15 12.83
CA ASN A 101 8.56 -13.86 12.99
C ASN A 101 7.95 -13.17 11.76
N ILE A 102 8.67 -12.21 11.17
CA ILE A 102 8.23 -11.53 9.94
C ILE A 102 8.17 -12.52 8.78
N ALA A 103 9.20 -13.35 8.60
CA ALA A 103 9.27 -14.32 7.52
C ALA A 103 8.16 -15.38 7.62
N ASN A 104 7.89 -15.91 8.81
CA ASN A 104 6.79 -16.87 9.04
C ASN A 104 5.42 -16.27 8.67
N ARG A 105 5.11 -15.05 9.15
CA ARG A 105 3.84 -14.38 8.82
C ARG A 105 3.68 -14.14 7.32
N LYS A 106 4.77 -13.82 6.64
CA LYS A 106 4.80 -13.62 5.19
C LYS A 106 4.58 -14.94 4.44
N GLN A 107 5.13 -16.05 4.93
CA GLN A 107 4.84 -17.37 4.37
C GLN A 107 3.37 -17.74 4.51
N GLU A 108 2.80 -17.60 5.71
CA GLU A 108 1.37 -17.84 5.97
C GLU A 108 0.50 -17.02 5.02
N PHE A 109 0.81 -15.72 4.84
CA PHE A 109 0.10 -14.87 3.88
C PHE A 109 0.17 -15.42 2.44
N LEU A 110 1.33 -15.89 2.01
CA LEU A 110 1.51 -16.45 0.67
C LEU A 110 0.83 -17.81 0.50
N GLU A 111 0.60 -18.56 1.58
CA GLU A 111 -0.15 -19.83 1.59
C GLU A 111 -1.67 -19.59 1.55
N GLU A 112 -2.15 -18.52 2.18
CA GLU A 112 -3.55 -18.09 2.19
C GLU A 112 -3.98 -17.30 0.94
N LEU A 113 -3.15 -17.27 -0.10
CA LEU A 113 -3.52 -16.62 -1.35
C LEU A 113 -4.74 -17.32 -1.99
N PRO A 114 -5.68 -16.57 -2.58
CA PRO A 114 -6.82 -17.14 -3.31
C PRO A 114 -6.38 -18.08 -4.43
N GLU A 115 -7.20 -19.06 -4.78
CA GLU A 115 -6.90 -19.98 -5.90
C GLU A 115 -6.99 -19.27 -7.26
N ASP A 116 -7.75 -18.16 -7.35
CA ASP A 116 -7.92 -17.41 -8.59
C ASP A 116 -6.82 -16.37 -8.81
N THR A 117 -6.39 -16.24 -10.07
CA THR A 117 -5.26 -15.37 -10.44
C THR A 117 -5.53 -13.88 -10.16
N ALA A 118 -6.77 -13.42 -10.34
CA ALA A 118 -7.13 -12.03 -10.08
C ALA A 118 -7.05 -11.69 -8.58
N GLY A 119 -7.54 -12.59 -7.73
CA GLY A 119 -7.47 -12.52 -6.28
C GLY A 119 -6.03 -12.57 -5.77
N GLN A 120 -5.18 -13.41 -6.37
CA GLN A 120 -3.75 -13.43 -6.07
C GLN A 120 -3.08 -12.09 -6.36
N VAL A 121 -3.26 -11.54 -7.57
CA VAL A 121 -2.68 -10.23 -7.94
C VAL A 121 -3.16 -9.13 -6.99
N ARG A 122 -4.45 -9.11 -6.65
CA ARG A 122 -5.02 -8.13 -5.73
C ARG A 122 -4.43 -8.23 -4.33
N ARG A 123 -4.26 -9.45 -3.80
CA ARG A 123 -3.65 -9.67 -2.48
C ARG A 123 -2.16 -9.29 -2.49
N LEU A 124 -1.45 -9.63 -3.56
CA LEU A 124 -0.03 -9.30 -3.72
C LEU A 124 0.22 -7.81 -3.95
N GLN A 125 -0.77 -7.04 -4.41
CA GLN A 125 -0.66 -5.59 -4.57
C GLN A 125 -0.42 -4.86 -3.24
N ASP A 126 -1.03 -5.36 -2.17
CA ASP A 126 -0.87 -4.82 -0.81
C ASP A 126 0.25 -5.54 -0.03
N TYR A 127 0.96 -6.48 -0.67
CA TYR A 127 1.99 -7.29 -0.04
C TYR A 127 3.37 -6.63 -0.13
N GLU A 128 4.04 -6.51 1.02
CA GLU A 128 5.41 -6.02 1.10
C GLU A 128 6.40 -7.16 0.82
N PHE A 129 7.00 -7.18 -0.35
CA PHE A 129 8.00 -8.18 -0.72
C PHE A 129 9.30 -8.02 0.09
N MET A 130 9.89 -9.14 0.52
CA MET A 130 11.25 -9.17 1.06
C MET A 130 12.31 -9.32 -0.04
N ASP A 131 11.94 -9.94 -1.16
CA ASP A 131 12.78 -10.12 -2.34
C ASP A 131 12.58 -8.95 -3.32
N PRO A 132 13.61 -8.11 -3.54
CA PRO A 132 13.49 -6.98 -4.48
C PRO A 132 13.29 -7.45 -5.93
N GLU A 133 13.83 -8.60 -6.32
CA GLU A 133 13.62 -9.15 -7.68
C GLU A 133 12.19 -9.65 -7.84
N ALA A 134 11.62 -10.29 -6.81
CA ALA A 134 10.21 -10.68 -6.83
C ALA A 134 9.28 -9.46 -6.95
N GLN A 135 9.59 -8.39 -6.23
CA GLN A 135 8.85 -7.13 -6.30
C GLN A 135 8.92 -6.51 -7.70
N GLU A 136 10.11 -6.45 -8.30
CA GLU A 136 10.31 -5.94 -9.65
C GLU A 136 9.49 -6.74 -10.68
N LYS A 137 9.56 -8.06 -10.62
CA LYS A 137 8.81 -8.95 -11.52
C LYS A 137 7.30 -8.83 -11.34
N PHE A 138 6.84 -8.64 -10.11
CA PHE A 138 5.42 -8.37 -9.85
C PHE A 138 4.99 -7.02 -10.43
N ASN A 139 5.78 -5.97 -10.25
CA ASN A 139 5.50 -4.65 -10.82
C ASN A 139 5.47 -4.68 -12.35
N GLU A 140 6.42 -5.37 -13.00
CA GLU A 140 6.41 -5.60 -14.46
C GLU A 140 5.14 -6.30 -14.91
N LEU A 141 4.70 -7.34 -14.18
CA LEU A 141 3.47 -8.06 -14.47
C LEU A 141 2.26 -7.13 -14.35
N VAL A 142 2.12 -6.42 -13.24
CA VAL A 142 0.99 -5.49 -13.01
C VAL A 142 0.94 -4.41 -14.11
N GLU A 143 2.09 -3.87 -14.50
CA GLU A 143 2.16 -2.88 -15.57
C GLU A 143 1.74 -3.47 -16.91
N SER A 144 2.19 -4.70 -17.24
CA SER A 144 1.78 -5.38 -18.47
C SER A 144 0.27 -5.67 -18.51
N LEU A 145 -0.31 -6.05 -17.38
CA LEU A 145 -1.75 -6.29 -17.23
C LEU A 145 -2.53 -4.99 -17.41
N ARG A 146 -2.06 -3.90 -16.77
CA ARG A 146 -2.63 -2.57 -16.92
C ARG A 146 -2.58 -2.12 -18.38
N GLN A 147 -1.45 -2.27 -19.05
CA GLN A 147 -1.30 -1.90 -20.45
C GLN A 147 -2.24 -2.71 -21.35
N ALA A 148 -2.37 -4.02 -21.13
CA ALA A 148 -3.29 -4.86 -21.88
C ALA A 148 -4.75 -4.43 -21.71
N MET A 149 -5.18 -4.13 -20.48
CA MET A 149 -6.53 -3.63 -20.20
C MET A 149 -6.77 -2.26 -20.86
N MET A 150 -5.80 -1.35 -20.78
CA MET A 150 -5.89 -0.03 -21.40
C MET A 150 -5.99 -0.13 -22.92
N ASN A 151 -5.27 -1.05 -23.56
CA ASN A 151 -5.37 -1.29 -25.00
C ASN A 151 -6.78 -1.72 -25.41
N THR A 152 -7.39 -2.66 -24.68
CA THR A 152 -8.76 -3.11 -24.94
C THR A 152 -9.75 -1.97 -24.75
N PHE A 153 -9.66 -1.25 -23.63
CA PHE A 153 -10.53 -0.11 -23.35
C PHE A 153 -10.42 0.98 -24.42
N PHE A 154 -9.21 1.31 -24.86
CA PHE A 154 -8.98 2.29 -25.92
C PHE A 154 -9.61 1.86 -27.24
N LYS A 155 -9.47 0.58 -27.61
CA LYS A 155 -10.08 0.05 -28.84
C LYS A 155 -11.60 0.15 -28.78
N ASP A 156 -12.21 -0.29 -27.68
CA ASP A 156 -13.66 -0.25 -27.52
C ASP A 156 -14.19 1.20 -27.54
N LEU A 157 -13.50 2.12 -26.86
CA LEU A 157 -13.82 3.55 -26.88
C LEU A 157 -13.69 4.14 -28.29
N SER A 158 -12.60 3.82 -29.00
CA SER A 158 -12.39 4.28 -30.37
C SER A 158 -13.47 3.78 -31.32
N GLU A 159 -13.90 2.52 -31.18
CA GLU A 159 -14.99 1.97 -31.99
C GLU A 159 -16.32 2.66 -31.67
N GLN A 160 -16.61 2.92 -30.40
CA GLN A 160 -17.81 3.64 -29.99
C GLN A 160 -17.85 5.07 -30.57
N ILE A 161 -16.74 5.81 -30.47
CA ILE A 161 -16.63 7.16 -31.03
C ILE A 161 -16.72 7.12 -32.56
N ALA A 162 -16.07 6.15 -33.21
CA ALA A 162 -16.11 6.01 -34.66
C ALA A 162 -17.51 5.68 -35.19
N ASN A 163 -18.31 4.92 -34.43
CA ASN A 163 -19.66 4.51 -34.78
C ASN A 163 -20.75 5.51 -34.35
N MET A 164 -20.38 6.61 -33.72
CA MET A 164 -21.33 7.65 -33.29
C MET A 164 -21.94 8.33 -34.52
N SER A 165 -23.27 8.52 -34.50
CA SER A 165 -23.95 9.13 -35.63
C SER A 165 -23.76 10.66 -35.63
N PRO A 166 -23.88 11.33 -36.79
CA PRO A 166 -23.89 12.79 -36.85
C PRO A 166 -24.98 13.41 -35.97
N GLU A 167 -26.14 12.77 -35.88
CA GLU A 167 -27.26 13.21 -35.05
C GLU A 167 -26.94 13.12 -33.55
N ASP A 168 -26.25 12.07 -33.12
CA ASP A 168 -25.79 11.92 -31.73
C ASP A 168 -24.81 13.04 -31.36
N LEU A 169 -23.89 13.37 -32.27
CA LEU A 169 -22.94 14.48 -32.10
C LEU A 169 -23.66 15.82 -32.01
N GLU A 170 -24.57 16.11 -32.93
CA GLU A 170 -25.35 17.35 -32.92
C GLU A 170 -26.15 17.50 -31.62
N ARG A 171 -26.75 16.41 -31.15
CA ARG A 171 -27.50 16.39 -29.89
C ARG A 171 -26.62 16.69 -28.68
N MET A 172 -25.40 16.15 -28.64
CA MET A 172 -24.43 16.43 -27.58
C MET A 172 -23.94 17.89 -27.62
N LYS A 173 -23.77 18.47 -28.81
CA LYS A 173 -23.45 19.90 -29.00
C LYS A 173 -24.56 20.78 -28.43
N ASN A 174 -25.82 20.49 -28.76
CA ASN A 174 -26.97 21.23 -28.27
C ASN A 174 -27.10 21.14 -26.74
N MET A 175 -26.93 19.94 -26.16
CA MET A 175 -26.91 19.76 -24.71
C MET A 175 -25.84 20.61 -24.02
N THR A 176 -24.64 20.68 -24.57
CA THR A 176 -23.53 21.48 -24.01
C THR A 176 -23.84 22.97 -24.04
N ARG A 177 -24.46 23.45 -25.14
CA ARG A 177 -24.89 24.83 -25.28
C ARG A 177 -25.96 25.20 -24.26
N ASP A 178 -26.98 24.36 -24.12
CA ASP A 178 -28.09 24.60 -23.20
C ASP A 178 -27.65 24.52 -21.73
N LEU A 179 -26.73 23.59 -21.42
CA LEU A 179 -26.08 23.55 -20.12
C LEU A 179 -25.30 24.83 -19.82
N ASN A 180 -24.52 25.34 -20.79
CA ASN A 180 -23.78 26.59 -20.61
C ASN A 180 -24.74 27.77 -20.34
N GLN A 181 -25.85 27.84 -21.06
CA GLN A 181 -26.89 28.84 -20.82
C GLN A 181 -27.45 28.76 -19.40
N MET A 182 -27.82 27.56 -18.91
CA MET A 182 -28.30 27.39 -17.54
C MET A 182 -27.27 27.77 -16.48
N LEU A 183 -25.98 27.49 -16.72
CA LEU A 183 -24.90 27.91 -15.84
C LEU A 183 -24.77 29.44 -15.79
N GLN A 184 -24.88 30.10 -16.94
CA GLN A 184 -24.87 31.56 -17.03
C GLN A 184 -26.06 32.18 -16.30
N ASP A 185 -27.26 31.63 -16.48
CA ASP A 185 -28.47 32.10 -15.82
C ASP A 185 -28.33 32.01 -14.30
N LYS A 186 -27.84 30.86 -13.80
CA LYS A 186 -27.55 30.68 -12.38
C LYS A 186 -26.52 31.69 -11.86
N MET A 187 -25.44 31.93 -12.61
CA MET A 187 -24.41 32.92 -12.24
C MET A 187 -24.95 34.35 -12.26
N ALA A 188 -25.90 34.65 -13.14
CA ALA A 188 -26.59 35.95 -13.20
C ALA A 188 -27.66 36.11 -12.10
N GLY A 189 -27.94 35.07 -11.32
CA GLY A 189 -28.98 35.05 -10.29
C GLY A 189 -30.39 34.83 -10.85
N ASN A 190 -30.51 34.42 -12.11
CA ASN A 190 -31.76 33.97 -12.73
C ASN A 190 -32.02 32.50 -12.38
N GLU A 191 -33.29 32.09 -12.45
CA GLU A 191 -33.69 30.69 -12.27
C GLU A 191 -33.52 29.92 -13.59
N PRO A 192 -32.60 28.94 -13.66
CA PRO A 192 -32.39 28.15 -14.87
C PRO A 192 -33.51 27.12 -15.08
N ASP A 193 -33.93 26.94 -16.34
CA ASP A 193 -34.98 26.00 -16.71
C ASP A 193 -34.46 24.56 -16.82
N PHE A 194 -34.22 23.94 -15.65
CA PHE A 194 -33.73 22.57 -15.56
C PHE A 194 -34.78 21.54 -16.00
N ASP A 195 -36.06 21.83 -15.83
CA ASP A 195 -37.15 20.92 -16.22
C ASP A 195 -37.17 20.72 -17.75
N SER A 196 -37.07 21.81 -18.53
CA SER A 196 -36.98 21.72 -19.99
C SER A 196 -35.71 21.01 -20.45
N PHE A 197 -34.58 21.22 -19.75
CA PHE A 197 -33.33 20.52 -20.03
C PHE A 197 -33.49 19.00 -19.84
N MET A 198 -34.08 18.57 -18.73
CA MET A 198 -34.32 17.15 -18.46
C MET A 198 -35.35 16.52 -19.42
N GLN A 199 -36.33 17.29 -19.88
CA GLN A 199 -37.26 16.81 -20.91
C GLN A 199 -36.57 16.56 -22.26
N GLN A 200 -35.58 17.38 -22.61
CA GLN A 200 -34.88 17.28 -23.90
C GLN A 200 -33.71 16.28 -23.88
N TYR A 201 -33.03 16.14 -22.74
CA TYR A 201 -31.76 15.41 -22.63
C TYR A 201 -31.74 14.31 -21.56
N GLY A 202 -32.85 14.09 -20.85
CA GLY A 202 -32.91 13.18 -19.70
C GLY A 202 -32.49 11.73 -20.00
N ASP A 203 -32.72 11.24 -21.22
CA ASP A 203 -32.32 9.91 -21.68
C ASP A 203 -30.80 9.72 -21.79
N LEU A 204 -30.02 10.81 -21.92
CA LEU A 204 -28.56 10.74 -21.96
C LEU A 204 -27.94 10.37 -20.60
N PHE A 205 -28.68 10.54 -19.50
CA PHE A 205 -28.20 10.28 -18.15
C PHE A 205 -28.43 8.85 -17.67
N GLY A 206 -29.12 8.01 -18.46
CA GLY A 206 -29.36 6.60 -18.15
C GLY A 206 -30.17 6.39 -16.86
N ASP A 207 -29.75 5.43 -16.04
CA ASP A 207 -30.51 4.96 -14.86
C ASP A 207 -30.50 5.95 -13.68
N ASN A 208 -29.58 6.91 -13.65
CA ASN A 208 -29.43 7.85 -12.54
C ASN A 208 -29.41 9.31 -13.03
N PRO A 209 -30.56 9.84 -13.50
CA PRO A 209 -30.67 11.23 -13.92
C PRO A 209 -30.59 12.20 -12.73
N PRO A 210 -29.88 13.33 -12.88
CA PRO A 210 -29.82 14.36 -11.84
C PRO A 210 -31.21 14.97 -11.58
N GLN A 211 -31.51 15.27 -10.32
CA GLN A 211 -32.79 15.87 -9.91
C GLN A 211 -32.75 17.41 -9.92
N SER A 212 -31.55 17.99 -10.04
CA SER A 212 -31.36 19.44 -10.09
C SER A 212 -30.08 19.81 -10.83
N LEU A 213 -29.99 21.07 -11.24
CA LEU A 213 -28.77 21.62 -11.85
C LEU A 213 -27.55 21.53 -10.90
N ASP A 214 -27.74 21.74 -9.59
CA ASP A 214 -26.68 21.57 -8.59
C ASP A 214 -26.15 20.14 -8.54
N GLU A 215 -27.06 19.17 -8.58
CA GLU A 215 -26.69 17.75 -8.61
C GLU A 215 -25.97 17.39 -9.91
N LEU A 216 -26.46 17.87 -11.06
CA LEU A 216 -25.78 17.69 -12.35
C LEU A 216 -24.35 18.23 -12.29
N ILE A 217 -24.15 19.44 -11.77
CA ILE A 217 -22.81 20.04 -11.63
C ILE A 217 -21.93 19.18 -10.71
N ALA A 218 -22.45 18.74 -9.57
CA ALA A 218 -21.70 17.90 -8.63
C ALA A 218 -21.29 16.56 -9.27
N GLN A 219 -22.21 15.91 -9.99
CA GLN A 219 -21.95 14.68 -10.73
C GLN A 219 -20.88 14.90 -11.82
N MET A 220 -20.98 15.99 -12.59
CA MET A 220 -19.99 16.33 -13.61
C MET A 220 -18.61 16.60 -13.01
N GLN A 221 -18.51 17.31 -11.90
CA GLN A 221 -17.24 17.53 -11.20
C GLN A 221 -16.59 16.21 -10.76
N GLN A 222 -17.40 15.30 -10.21
CA GLN A 222 -16.94 13.96 -9.82
C GLN A 222 -16.47 13.15 -11.03
N GLN A 223 -17.23 13.18 -12.13
CA GLN A 223 -16.86 12.48 -13.37
C GLN A 223 -15.59 13.08 -13.99
N MET A 224 -15.44 14.40 -14.03
CA MET A 224 -14.23 15.07 -14.53
C MET A 224 -13.01 14.68 -13.71
N GLY A 225 -13.12 14.63 -12.37
CA GLY A 225 -12.02 14.18 -11.51
C GLY A 225 -11.58 12.75 -11.84
N GLN A 226 -12.55 11.84 -11.99
CA GLN A 226 -12.27 10.44 -12.38
C GLN A 226 -11.66 10.35 -13.78
N MET A 227 -12.17 11.11 -14.75
CA MET A 227 -11.65 11.13 -16.11
C MET A 227 -10.23 11.70 -16.16
N GLN A 228 -9.92 12.74 -15.37
CA GLN A 228 -8.56 13.28 -15.26
C GLN A 228 -7.60 12.25 -14.67
N SER A 229 -8.01 11.51 -13.63
CA SER A 229 -7.21 10.41 -13.10
C SER A 229 -6.97 9.33 -14.15
N LEU A 230 -8.00 8.95 -14.91
CA LEU A 230 -7.89 7.97 -15.99
C LEU A 230 -6.97 8.47 -17.13
N LEU A 231 -7.14 9.70 -17.61
CA LEU A 231 -6.29 10.30 -18.65
C LEU A 231 -4.83 10.45 -18.18
N GLY A 232 -4.63 10.78 -16.91
CA GLY A 232 -3.32 10.79 -16.27
C GLY A 232 -2.70 9.40 -16.19
N SER A 233 -3.54 8.36 -16.12
CA SER A 233 -3.14 6.96 -16.07
C SER A 233 -2.83 6.35 -17.46
N LEU A 234 -3.25 7.00 -18.56
CA LEU A 234 -2.98 6.55 -19.93
C LEU A 234 -1.54 6.89 -20.39
N PRO A 235 -0.91 6.01 -21.18
CA PRO A 235 0.33 6.32 -21.90
C PRO A 235 0.19 7.58 -22.78
N GLY A 236 1.30 8.32 -22.93
CA GLY A 236 1.29 9.61 -23.63
C GLY A 236 0.86 9.53 -25.10
N ASP A 237 1.27 8.46 -25.79
CA ASP A 237 0.91 8.17 -27.18
C ASP A 237 -0.59 7.88 -27.34
N MET A 238 -1.19 7.08 -26.46
CA MET A 238 -2.64 6.83 -26.48
C MET A 238 -3.44 8.09 -26.18
N ARG A 239 -2.98 8.90 -25.23
CA ARG A 239 -3.62 10.18 -24.91
C ARG A 239 -3.65 11.11 -26.13
N GLN A 240 -2.59 11.09 -26.94
CA GLN A 240 -2.48 11.92 -28.13
C GLN A 240 -3.40 11.43 -29.25
N GLN A 241 -3.42 10.11 -29.50
CA GLN A 241 -4.35 9.49 -30.46
C GLN A 241 -5.82 9.75 -30.11
N LEU A 242 -6.17 9.70 -28.83
CA LEU A 242 -7.53 10.02 -28.38
C LEU A 242 -7.88 11.48 -28.65
N GLN A 243 -6.96 12.42 -28.40
CA GLN A 243 -7.17 13.84 -28.71
C GLN A 243 -7.37 14.07 -30.19
N ASP A 244 -6.61 13.39 -31.05
CA ASP A 244 -6.75 13.50 -32.51
C ASP A 244 -8.12 12.97 -32.97
N LEU A 245 -8.55 11.81 -32.45
CA LEU A 245 -9.86 11.23 -32.76
C LEU A 245 -11.01 12.14 -32.30
N LEU A 246 -10.92 12.69 -31.09
CA LEU A 246 -11.91 13.63 -30.57
C LEU A 246 -11.92 14.93 -31.36
N SER A 247 -10.76 15.44 -31.78
CA SER A 247 -10.67 16.65 -32.58
C SER A 247 -11.27 16.44 -33.97
N ASP A 248 -11.11 15.26 -34.56
CA ASP A 248 -11.73 14.91 -35.84
C ASP A 248 -13.27 14.84 -35.75
N LYS A 249 -13.81 14.31 -34.65
CA LYS A 249 -15.26 14.10 -34.48
C LYS A 249 -16.01 15.28 -33.86
N ILE A 250 -15.43 15.92 -32.84
CA ILE A 250 -16.05 17.00 -32.06
C ILE A 250 -15.57 18.36 -32.55
N GLY A 251 -14.33 18.44 -33.05
CA GLY A 251 -13.69 19.67 -33.50
C GLY A 251 -14.20 20.21 -34.83
N ASP A 252 -15.50 20.05 -35.10
CA ASP A 252 -16.16 20.80 -36.15
C ASP A 252 -16.16 22.30 -35.73
N PRO A 253 -15.57 23.21 -36.53
CA PRO A 253 -15.34 24.63 -36.22
C PRO A 253 -16.56 25.47 -35.81
N GLU A 254 -17.77 24.92 -35.81
CA GLU A 254 -19.00 25.60 -35.39
C GLU A 254 -19.11 25.81 -33.86
N LEU A 255 -18.36 25.08 -33.02
CA LEU A 255 -18.39 25.26 -31.55
C LEU A 255 -17.50 26.40 -31.03
N GLN A 256 -16.67 27.00 -31.89
CA GLN A 256 -15.78 28.11 -31.52
C GLN A 256 -16.35 29.49 -31.90
N GLN A 257 -17.64 29.57 -32.25
CA GLN A 257 -18.31 30.82 -32.63
C GLN A 257 -19.38 31.23 -31.62
#